data_AF-A6I7N7-F1
#
_entry.id   AF-A6I7N7-F1
#
_cell.length_a   1.000
_cell.length_b   1.000
_cell.length_c   1.000
_cell.angle_alpha   90.00
_cell.angle_beta   90.00
_cell.angle_gamma   90.00
#
_symmetry.space_group_name_H-M   'P 1'
#
loop_
_entity.id
_entity.type
_entity.pdbx_description
1 polymer ?
#
loop_
_entity_poly.entity_id
_entity_poly.type
_entity_poly.pdbx_seq_one_letter_code
_entity_poly.pdbx_strand_id
1 'polypeptide(L)'
;MRLSLAAAISHGRVYRRLGLGPESRIHLLRNLLTGLVRHERIEATWARVDEMRGYAEKLIDYGKLGDTNERAMRMADFWLTEKDLIPKLFKVLAPRFQGFLEHKEHADAQPPTTVNPLLYLSES
;
A
#
# COMPACT_ATOMS: atom_id res chain seq x y z
N MET A 1 -34.56 0.41 -12.35
CA MET A 1 -33.84 -0.65 -11.60
C MET A 1 -34.32 -0.65 -10.16
N ARG A 2 -35.03 -1.70 -9.72
CA ARG A 2 -35.41 -1.87 -8.31
C ARG A 2 -34.21 -2.46 -7.57
N LEU A 3 -33.55 -1.66 -6.72
CA LEU A 3 -32.52 -2.17 -5.82
C LEU A 3 -33.22 -3.07 -4.79
N SER A 4 -32.89 -4.36 -4.75
CA SER A 4 -33.41 -5.28 -3.74
C SER A 4 -32.83 -4.95 -2.36
N LEU A 5 -33.61 -5.15 -1.29
CA LEU A 5 -33.21 -4.89 0.11
C LEU A 5 -31.92 -5.65 0.49
N ALA A 6 -31.67 -6.81 -0.12
CA ALA A 6 -30.44 -7.59 0.03
C ALA A 6 -29.18 -6.87 -0.49
N ALA A 7 -29.31 -5.96 -1.45
CA ALA A 7 -28.19 -5.15 -1.94
C ALA A 7 -27.82 -3.98 -1.01
N ALA A 8 -28.68 -3.67 -0.02
CA ALA A 8 -28.45 -2.59 0.96
C ALA A 8 -27.67 -3.06 2.19
N ILE A 9 -27.69 -4.36 2.51
CA ILE A 9 -26.98 -4.92 3.66
C ILE A 9 -25.58 -5.37 3.22
N SER A 10 -24.54 -4.68 3.69
CA SER A 10 -23.15 -5.01 3.36
C SER A 10 -22.36 -5.47 4.59
N HIS A 11 -22.47 -6.74 4.95
CA HIS A 11 -21.56 -7.36 5.91
C HIS A 11 -20.25 -7.75 5.22
N GLY A 12 -19.10 -7.51 5.87
CA GLY A 12 -17.78 -7.97 5.40
C GLY A 12 -17.23 -7.27 4.15
N ARG A 13 -17.77 -6.11 3.76
CA ARG A 13 -17.31 -5.41 2.56
C ARG A 13 -16.04 -4.59 2.83
N VAL A 14 -14.95 -4.94 2.14
CA VAL A 14 -13.64 -4.27 2.28
C VAL A 14 -13.48 -3.08 1.35
N TYR A 15 -14.04 -3.14 0.13
CA TYR A 15 -13.85 -2.10 -0.89
C TYR A 15 -14.99 -1.07 -0.91
N ARG A 16 -14.65 0.21 -1.04
CA ARG A 16 -15.62 1.29 -1.15
C ARG A 16 -16.16 1.38 -2.58
N ARG A 17 -17.34 1.98 -2.74
CA ARG A 17 -17.91 2.33 -4.05
C ARG A 17 -17.52 3.77 -4.36
N LEU A 18 -16.47 3.95 -5.16
CA LEU A 18 -16.03 5.26 -5.66
C LEU A 18 -16.29 5.39 -7.16
N GLY A 19 -16.65 6.58 -7.61
CA GLY A 19 -16.88 6.88 -9.04
C GLY A 19 -18.17 6.27 -9.59
N LEU A 20 -18.19 6.10 -10.92
CA LEU A 20 -19.38 5.66 -11.67
C LEU A 20 -19.56 4.13 -11.72
N GLY A 21 -18.57 3.37 -11.25
CA GLY A 21 -18.58 1.91 -11.28
C GLY A 21 -17.24 1.29 -10.90
N PRO A 22 -17.12 -0.06 -10.91
CA PRO A 22 -15.90 -0.76 -10.52
C PRO A 22 -14.68 -0.39 -11.37
N GLU A 23 -14.86 -0.23 -12.68
CA GLU A 23 -13.78 0.17 -13.60
C GLU A 23 -13.33 1.62 -13.33
N SER A 24 -14.28 2.55 -13.24
CA SER A 24 -14.03 3.95 -12.88
C SER A 24 -13.29 4.08 -11.54
N ARG A 25 -13.63 3.25 -10.55
CA ARG A 25 -12.90 3.16 -9.27
C ARG A 25 -11.42 2.81 -9.50
N ILE A 26 -11.12 1.80 -10.30
CA ILE A 26 -9.73 1.39 -10.57
C ILE A 26 -8.96 2.51 -11.28
N HIS A 27 -9.55 3.17 -12.29
CA HIS A 27 -8.90 4.30 -12.96
C HIS A 27 -8.61 5.46 -12.01
N LEU A 28 -9.56 5.79 -11.12
CA LEU A 28 -9.36 6.82 -10.09
C LEU A 28 -8.17 6.48 -9.19
N LEU A 29 -8.08 5.23 -8.73
CA LEU A 29 -6.97 4.78 -7.88
C LEU A 29 -5.63 4.78 -8.63
N ARG A 30 -5.60 4.36 -9.90
CA ARG A 30 -4.41 4.41 -10.76
C ARG A 30 -3.88 5.83 -10.93
N ASN A 31 -4.77 6.81 -11.13
CA ASN A 31 -4.39 8.21 -11.27
C ASN A 31 -3.78 8.76 -9.97
N LEU A 32 -4.41 8.48 -8.83
CA LEU A 32 -3.86 8.89 -7.52
C LEU A 32 -2.52 8.23 -7.24
N LEU A 33 -2.38 6.95 -7.54
CA LEU A 33 -1.15 6.20 -7.32
C LEU A 33 -0.01 6.68 -8.23
N THR A 34 -0.31 6.98 -9.49
CA THR A 34 0.65 7.60 -10.42
C THR A 34 1.11 8.96 -9.89
N GLY A 35 0.17 9.81 -9.47
CA GLY A 35 0.47 11.11 -8.86
C GLY A 35 1.32 11.00 -7.59
N LEU A 36 1.04 10.00 -6.75
CA LEU A 36 1.83 9.71 -5.55
C LEU A 36 3.27 9.32 -5.90
N VAL A 37 3.48 8.43 -6.88
CA VAL A 37 4.84 8.03 -7.28
C VAL A 37 5.61 9.19 -7.93
N ARG A 38 4.92 10.04 -8.69
CA ARG A 38 5.49 11.24 -9.31
C ARG A 38 5.95 12.25 -8.25
N HIS A 39 5.04 12.68 -7.38
CA HIS A 39 5.25 13.81 -6.48
C HIS A 39 5.69 13.42 -5.06
N GLU A 40 5.67 12.13 -4.71
CA GLU A 40 5.98 11.56 -3.38
C GLU A 40 5.05 12.02 -2.25
N ARG A 41 4.19 13.00 -2.51
CA ARG A 41 3.13 13.49 -1.63
C ARG A 41 1.98 14.03 -2.46
N ILE A 42 0.75 13.69 -2.08
CA ILE A 42 -0.47 14.21 -2.69
C ILE A 42 -1.48 14.58 -1.61
N GLU A 43 -2.38 15.50 -1.95
CA GLU A 43 -3.51 15.88 -1.12
C GLU A 43 -4.80 15.48 -1.84
N ALA A 44 -5.60 14.64 -1.18
CA ALA A 44 -6.85 14.13 -1.72
C ALA A 44 -7.83 13.83 -0.58
N THR A 45 -9.07 13.49 -0.91
CA THR A 45 -10.09 13.21 0.10
C THR A 45 -9.75 11.94 0.88
N TRP A 46 -10.05 11.96 2.19
CA TRP A 46 -9.69 10.87 3.10
C TRP A 46 -10.13 9.49 2.60
N ALA A 47 -11.38 9.36 2.13
CA ALA A 47 -11.90 8.08 1.63
C ALA A 47 -11.13 7.53 0.41
N ARG A 48 -10.61 8.41 -0.45
CA ARG A 48 -9.79 8.02 -1.61
C ARG A 48 -8.38 7.62 -1.19
N VAL A 49 -7.79 8.38 -0.26
CA VAL A 49 -6.43 8.13 0.25
C VAL A 49 -6.39 6.83 1.05
N ASP A 50 -7.35 6.63 1.95
CA ASP A 50 -7.48 5.42 2.77
C ASP A 50 -7.59 4.17 1.90
N GLU A 51 -8.41 4.22 0.85
CA GLU A 51 -8.57 3.10 -0.08
C GLU A 51 -7.34 2.88 -0.98
N MET A 52 -6.67 3.95 -1.42
CA MET A 52 -5.44 3.87 -2.22
C MET A 52 -4.26 3.32 -1.41
N ARG A 53 -4.18 3.58 -0.11
CA ARG A 53 -3.04 3.24 0.76
C ARG A 53 -2.57 1.80 0.59
N GLY A 54 -3.49 0.83 0.67
CA GLY A 54 -3.14 -0.59 0.55
C GLY A 54 -2.60 -0.97 -0.84
N TYR A 55 -2.97 -0.25 -1.90
CA TYR A 55 -2.41 -0.45 -3.24
C TYR A 55 -1.02 0.17 -3.37
N ALA A 56 -0.78 1.31 -2.72
CA ALA A 56 0.54 1.93 -2.69
C ALA A 56 1.58 1.05 -1.99
N GLU A 57 1.22 0.49 -0.83
CA GLU A 57 2.08 -0.45 -0.09
C GLU A 57 2.42 -1.67 -0.95
N LYS A 58 1.40 -2.32 -1.54
CA LYS A 58 1.62 -3.48 -2.42
C LYS A 58 2.44 -3.16 -3.67
N LEU A 59 2.33 -1.95 -4.21
CA LEU A 59 3.15 -1.55 -5.36
C LEU A 59 4.63 -1.48 -4.98
N ILE A 60 4.96 -1.02 -3.77
CA ILE A 60 6.32 -1.05 -3.24
C ILE A 60 6.79 -2.50 -3.04
N ASP A 61 5.93 -3.40 -2.55
CA ASP A 61 6.27 -4.82 -2.41
C ASP A 61 6.61 -5.45 -3.77
N TYR A 62 5.85 -5.15 -4.82
CA TYR A 62 6.21 -5.55 -6.18
C TYR A 62 7.53 -4.94 -6.64
N GLY A 63 7.79 -3.67 -6.31
CA GLY A 63 9.06 -3.01 -6.59
C GLY A 63 10.26 -3.74 -5.98
N LYS A 64 10.10 -4.27 -4.76
CA LYS A 64 11.16 -5.00 -4.05
C LYS A 64 11.50 -6.36 -4.67
N LEU A 65 10.58 -6.96 -5.42
CA LEU A 65 10.84 -8.21 -6.15
C LEU A 65 11.83 -8.01 -7.30
N GLY A 66 12.09 -6.77 -7.73
CA GLY A 66 13.01 -6.42 -8.80
C GLY A 66 12.34 -6.26 -10.18
N ASP A 67 13.07 -5.62 -11.09
CA ASP A 67 12.64 -5.32 -12.46
C ASP A 67 12.74 -6.52 -13.41
N THR A 68 13.52 -7.55 -13.03
CA THR A 68 13.60 -8.83 -13.74
C THR A 68 12.35 -9.69 -13.59
N ASN A 69 11.53 -9.42 -12.56
CA ASN A 69 10.31 -10.17 -12.32
C ASN A 69 9.18 -9.71 -13.26
N GLU A 70 8.80 -10.55 -14.22
CA GLU A 70 7.76 -10.26 -15.20
C GLU A 70 6.40 -9.92 -14.58
N ARG A 71 6.08 -10.52 -13.43
CA ARG A 71 4.83 -10.21 -12.71
C ARG A 71 4.90 -8.82 -12.11
N ALA A 72 6.02 -8.46 -11.49
CA ALA A 72 6.21 -7.12 -10.93
C ALA A 72 6.16 -6.05 -12.03
N MET A 73 6.83 -6.30 -13.17
CA MET A 73 6.82 -5.39 -14.32
C MET A 73 5.41 -5.18 -14.87
N ARG A 74 4.63 -6.26 -15.08
CA ARG A 74 3.23 -6.15 -15.53
C ARG A 74 2.34 -5.40 -14.54
N MET A 75 2.55 -5.61 -13.23
CA MET A 75 1.80 -4.88 -12.21
C MET A 75 2.15 -3.40 -12.20
N ALA A 76 3.44 -3.05 -12.29
CA ALA A 76 3.90 -1.67 -12.39
C ALA A 76 3.34 -1.00 -13.66
N ASP A 77 3.39 -1.70 -14.80
CA ASP A 77 2.85 -1.21 -16.07
C ASP A 77 1.33 -0.95 -16.00
N PHE A 78 0.57 -1.85 -15.37
CA PHE A 78 -0.85 -1.63 -15.17
C PHE A 78 -1.11 -0.43 -14.25
N TRP A 79 -0.50 -0.38 -13.08
CA TRP A 79 -0.82 0.63 -12.06
C TRP A 79 -0.31 2.03 -12.40
N LEU A 80 0.88 2.13 -13.00
CA LEU A 80 1.48 3.40 -13.42
C LEU A 80 1.08 3.70 -14.86
N THR A 81 0.28 4.75 -15.00
CA THR A 81 -0.16 5.24 -16.31
C THR A 81 1.00 5.85 -17.09
N GLU A 82 1.88 6.55 -16.38
CA GLU A 82 3.08 7.20 -16.89
C GLU A 82 4.29 6.25 -16.80
N LYS A 83 4.90 5.91 -17.94
CA LYS A 83 5.88 4.83 -18.05
C LYS A 83 7.29 5.23 -17.62
N ASP A 84 7.58 6.51 -17.63
CA ASP A 84 8.79 7.13 -17.09
C ASP A 84 8.94 6.93 -15.58
N LEU A 85 7.84 6.67 -14.87
CA LEU A 85 7.86 6.40 -13.43
C LEU A 85 8.23 4.96 -13.06
N ILE A 86 8.17 4.02 -14.01
CA ILE A 86 8.47 2.60 -13.74
C ILE A 86 9.92 2.43 -13.27
N PRO A 87 10.95 3.01 -13.94
CA PRO A 87 12.32 2.98 -13.43
C PRO A 87 12.47 3.64 -12.05
N LYS A 88 11.72 4.73 -11.78
CA LYS A 88 11.74 5.40 -10.45
C LYS A 88 11.25 4.45 -9.35
N LEU A 89 10.19 3.69 -9.62
CA LEU A 89 9.67 2.70 -8.68
C LEU A 89 10.74 1.67 -8.28
N PHE A 90 11.37 1.02 -9.26
CA PHE A 90 12.32 -0.06 -9.01
C PHE A 90 13.69 0.41 -8.52
N LYS A 91 14.21 1.54 -9.03
CA LYS A 91 15.59 1.99 -8.76
C LYS A 91 15.69 2.96 -7.59
N VAL A 92 14.62 3.70 -7.27
CA VAL A 92 14.65 4.77 -6.26
C VAL A 92 13.75 4.44 -5.09
N LEU A 93 12.48 4.11 -5.33
CA LEU A 93 11.52 3.92 -4.24
C LEU A 93 11.69 2.56 -3.57
N ALA A 94 11.78 1.46 -4.31
CA ALA A 94 11.88 0.12 -3.72
C ALA A 94 13.10 -0.05 -2.79
N PRO A 95 14.33 0.36 -3.17
CA PRO A 95 15.50 0.23 -2.29
C PRO A 95 15.39 1.09 -1.03
N ARG A 96 14.73 2.26 -1.11
CA ARG A 96 14.51 3.16 0.04
C ARG A 96 13.71 2.46 1.16
N PHE A 97 12.82 1.54 0.82
CA PHE A 97 11.94 0.87 1.77
C PHE A 97 12.38 -0.55 2.15
N GLN A 98 13.55 -1.02 1.71
CA GLN A 98 14.03 -2.40 1.93
C GLN A 98 14.04 -2.77 3.43
N GLY A 99 14.71 -1.97 4.28
CA GLY A 99 14.86 -2.26 5.71
C GLY A 99 13.59 -2.10 6.56
N PHE A 100 12.51 -1.56 6.01
CA PHE A 100 11.29 -1.32 6.78
C PHE A 100 10.44 -2.59 7.00
N LEU A 101 10.56 -3.58 6.12
CA LEU A 101 9.77 -4.82 6.22
C LEU A 101 10.42 -5.86 7.13
N GLU A 102 11.76 -5.88 7.23
CA GLU A 102 12.49 -6.78 8.13
C GLU A 102 12.03 -6.58 9.59
N HIS A 103 11.80 -5.32 10.00
CA HIS A 103 11.27 -5.01 11.32
C HIS A 103 9.82 -5.45 11.55
N LYS A 104 9.00 -5.53 10.50
CA LYS A 104 7.58 -5.90 10.62
C LYS A 104 7.41 -7.39 10.91
N GLU A 105 8.24 -8.23 10.29
CA GLU A 105 8.27 -9.68 10.58
C GLU A 105 8.78 -9.98 11.99
N HIS A 106 9.75 -9.21 12.49
CA HIS A 106 10.25 -9.35 13.87
C HIS A 106 9.29 -8.83 14.94
N ALA A 107 8.46 -7.83 14.62
CA ALA A 107 7.47 -7.28 15.54
C ALA A 107 6.32 -8.26 15.84
N ASP A 108 5.99 -9.14 14.89
CA ASP A 108 4.95 -10.16 15.07
C ASP A 108 5.48 -11.43 15.77
N ALA A 109 6.82 -11.58 15.90
CA ALA A 109 7.47 -12.78 16.45
C ALA A 109 7.97 -12.65 17.90
N GLN A 110 8.09 -11.43 18.45
CA GLN A 110 8.49 -11.23 19.85
C GLN A 110 7.26 -10.82 20.69
N PRO A 111 6.83 -11.58 21.73
CA PRO A 111 5.93 -11.02 22.73
C PRO A 111 6.58 -9.77 23.32
N PRO A 112 5.81 -8.74 23.75
CA PRO A 112 6.39 -7.54 24.33
C PRO A 112 7.30 -7.98 25.47
N THR A 113 8.61 -7.83 25.28
CA THR A 113 9.56 -8.10 26.34
C THR A 113 9.29 -7.08 27.42
N THR A 114 8.61 -7.52 28.47
CA THR A 114 8.55 -6.80 29.74
C THR A 114 9.99 -6.63 30.19
N VAL A 115 10.57 -5.47 29.89
CA VAL A 115 11.84 -5.05 30.49
C VAL A 115 11.56 -5.00 31.98
N ASN A 116 12.14 -5.95 32.71
CA ASN A 116 12.00 -6.03 34.15
C ASN A 116 12.67 -4.78 34.75
N PRO A 117 11.94 -3.87 35.40
CA PRO A 117 12.52 -2.61 35.89
C PRO A 117 13.47 -2.79 37.09
N LEU A 118 13.76 -4.03 37.49
CA LEU A 118 14.59 -4.36 38.66
C LEU A 118 16.08 -4.56 38.36
N LEU A 119 16.55 -4.38 37.13
CA LEU A 119 17.98 -4.50 36.78
C LEU A 119 18.77 -3.18 36.82
N TYR A 120 18.37 -2.22 37.67
CA TYR A 120 19.11 -0.97 37.85
C TYR A 120 19.43 -0.59 39.31
N LEU A 121 19.27 -1.49 40.29
CA LEU A 121 19.50 -1.17 41.71
C LEU A 121 20.32 -2.18 42.54
N SER A 122 21.16 -2.98 41.89
CA SER A 122 22.30 -3.64 42.55
C SER A 122 23.28 -3.99 41.42
N GLU A 123 24.38 -3.30 41.23
CA GLU A 123 25.53 -3.30 42.14
C GLU A 123 26.23 -1.93 42.05
N SER A 124 26.14 -1.19 43.15
CA SER A 124 27.16 -0.25 43.61
C SER A 124 28.30 -1.02 44.28
#